data_AF-A0A3G8ZCA2-F1
#
_entry.id   AF-A0A3G8ZCA2-F1
#
_cell.length_a   1.000
_cell.length_b   1.000
_cell.length_c   1.000
_cell.angle_alpha   90.00
_cell.angle_beta   90.00
_cell.angle_gamma   90.00
#
_symmetry.space_group_name_H-M   'P 1'
#
loop_
_entity.id
_entity.type
_entity.pdbx_description
1 polymer ?
#
loop_
_entity_poly.entity_id
_entity_poly.type
_entity_poly.pdbx_seq_one_letter_code
_entity_poly.pdbx_strand_id
1 'polypeptide(L)'
;MELKDIVVSLDLSKKLKEAGFFIRGLFSYKQNNEGHIYISETKFDEDIFLGYAYTSEELINFLPTTIKIEDGIYVANSTSYDFINKNEVDDEFPYAEFECFKIPDFMVGGVDRFYAKYTYQKKMVAFNQNLEGLYNNLFQFGSSEANCRGKMLLHLINEGLHNIENVSYSNLN
;
A
#
# COMPACT_ATOMS: atom_id res chain seq x y z
N MET A 1 -22.13 -1.27 -5.97
CA MET A 1 -20.83 -1.40 -5.30
C MET A 1 -20.35 -2.81 -5.55
N GLU A 2 -19.26 -2.97 -6.30
CA GLU A 2 -18.71 -4.29 -6.64
C GLU A 2 -17.72 -4.74 -5.57
N LEU A 3 -17.53 -6.04 -5.41
CA LEU A 3 -16.66 -6.58 -4.35
C LEU A 3 -15.20 -6.10 -4.48
N LYS A 4 -14.73 -5.92 -5.72
CA LYS A 4 -13.39 -5.39 -6.04
C LYS A 4 -13.15 -3.96 -5.55
N ASP A 5 -14.23 -3.23 -5.26
CA ASP A 5 -14.18 -1.85 -4.77
C ASP A 5 -13.96 -1.80 -3.25
N ILE A 6 -14.26 -2.90 -2.55
CA ILE A 6 -14.30 -2.97 -1.09
C ILE A 6 -13.06 -3.68 -0.52
N VAL A 7 -12.61 -4.74 -1.19
CA VAL A 7 -11.55 -5.64 -0.70
C VAL A 7 -10.41 -5.78 -1.70
N VAL A 8 -9.24 -6.27 -1.25
CA VAL A 8 -8.08 -6.59 -2.13
C VAL A 8 -8.14 -7.98 -2.76
N SER A 9 -7.57 -8.11 -3.97
CA SER A 9 -7.59 -9.37 -4.72
C SER A 9 -6.86 -10.49 -3.98
N LEU A 10 -7.26 -11.74 -4.27
CA LEU A 10 -6.63 -12.95 -3.76
C LEU A 10 -5.10 -12.95 -3.91
N ASP A 11 -4.60 -12.52 -5.05
CA ASP A 11 -3.16 -12.53 -5.33
C ASP A 11 -2.41 -11.50 -4.49
N LEU A 12 -2.99 -10.33 -4.26
CA LEU A 12 -2.40 -9.32 -3.37
C LEU A 12 -2.46 -9.79 -1.91
N SER A 13 -3.58 -10.38 -1.50
CA SER A 13 -3.74 -10.97 -0.18
C SER A 13 -2.69 -12.04 0.13
N LYS A 14 -2.42 -12.94 -0.83
CA LYS A 14 -1.36 -13.96 -0.73
C LYS A 14 0.00 -13.34 -0.43
N LYS A 15 0.37 -12.30 -1.17
CA LYS A 15 1.66 -11.61 -0.99
C LYS A 15 1.76 -10.93 0.37
N LEU A 16 0.68 -10.30 0.84
CA LEU A 16 0.64 -9.69 2.18
C LEU A 16 0.80 -10.73 3.29
N LYS A 17 0.16 -11.89 3.14
CA LYS A 17 0.32 -13.02 4.07
C LYS A 17 1.77 -13.52 4.11
N GLU A 18 2.38 -13.74 2.95
CA GLU A 18 3.77 -14.18 2.84
C GLU A 18 4.73 -13.21 3.52
N ALA A 19 4.38 -11.92 3.55
CA ALA A 19 5.11 -10.88 4.26
C ALA A 19 4.80 -10.78 5.77
N GLY A 20 3.98 -11.69 6.33
CA GLY A 20 3.67 -11.74 7.76
C GLY A 20 2.47 -10.87 8.20
N PHE A 21 1.79 -10.19 7.28
CA PHE A 21 0.61 -9.38 7.59
C PHE A 21 -0.65 -10.19 7.34
N PHE A 22 -1.40 -10.51 8.40
CA PHE A 22 -2.65 -11.26 8.30
C PHE A 22 -3.68 -10.90 9.36
N ILE A 23 -4.94 -10.87 8.94
CA ILE A 23 -6.14 -10.75 9.79
C ILE A 23 -7.06 -11.91 9.42
N ARG A 24 -7.69 -12.57 10.39
CA ARG A 24 -8.60 -13.69 10.12
C ARG A 24 -9.79 -13.22 9.26
N GLY A 25 -9.89 -13.73 8.02
CA GLY A 25 -10.96 -13.41 7.07
C GLY A 25 -11.95 -14.56 6.89
N LEU A 26 -13.24 -14.23 6.70
CA LEU A 26 -14.31 -15.21 6.45
C LEU A 26 -14.39 -15.64 4.96
N PHE A 27 -13.95 -14.79 4.04
CA PHE A 27 -14.06 -15.00 2.60
C PHE A 27 -12.86 -14.43 1.84
N SER A 28 -12.62 -14.92 0.62
CA SER A 28 -11.65 -14.34 -0.33
C SER A 28 -12.27 -14.16 -1.71
N TYR A 29 -11.71 -13.25 -2.53
CA TYR A 29 -12.15 -13.07 -3.91
C TYR A 29 -11.02 -13.07 -4.92
N LYS A 30 -11.29 -13.64 -6.09
CA LYS A 30 -10.41 -13.57 -7.26
C LYS A 30 -11.19 -13.10 -8.48
N GLN A 31 -10.49 -12.44 -9.39
CA GLN A 31 -11.02 -12.07 -10.69
C GLN A 31 -10.37 -12.95 -11.75
N ASN A 32 -11.15 -13.54 -12.65
CA ASN A 32 -10.57 -14.26 -13.80
C ASN A 32 -10.18 -13.28 -14.91
N ASN A 33 -9.54 -13.78 -15.97
CA ASN A 33 -9.13 -12.97 -17.13
C ASN A 33 -10.30 -12.33 -17.90
N GLU A 34 -11.52 -12.84 -17.70
CA GLU A 34 -12.76 -12.31 -18.30
C GLU A 34 -13.42 -11.23 -17.42
N GLY A 35 -12.85 -10.96 -16.25
CA GLY A 35 -13.34 -9.98 -15.30
C GLY A 35 -14.38 -10.51 -14.30
N HIS A 36 -14.74 -11.79 -14.35
CA HIS A 36 -15.69 -12.40 -13.41
C HIS A 36 -15.09 -12.52 -12.00
N ILE A 37 -15.87 -12.11 -11.00
CA ILE A 37 -15.50 -12.18 -9.58
C ILE A 37 -16.00 -13.50 -9.00
N TYR A 38 -15.08 -14.27 -8.42
CA TYR A 38 -15.38 -15.50 -7.69
C TYR A 38 -15.12 -15.27 -6.21
N ILE A 39 -16.12 -15.57 -5.38
CA ILE A 39 -16.02 -15.57 -3.92
C ILE A 39 -15.89 -17.03 -3.47
N SER A 40 -14.90 -17.33 -2.65
CA SER A 40 -14.76 -18.66 -2.03
C SER A 40 -14.80 -18.55 -0.51
N GLU A 41 -15.60 -19.43 0.11
CA GLU A 41 -15.60 -19.68 1.55
C GLU A 41 -14.26 -20.30 1.96
N THR A 42 -13.70 -19.79 3.06
CA THR A 42 -12.45 -20.30 3.60
C THR A 42 -12.71 -21.63 4.31
N LYS A 43 -12.31 -22.76 3.71
CA LYS A 43 -12.43 -24.08 4.37
C LYS A 43 -11.34 -24.22 5.43
N PHE A 44 -11.76 -24.54 6.66
CA PHE A 44 -10.90 -24.84 7.79
C PHE A 44 -10.38 -26.28 7.68
N ASP A 45 -9.27 -26.47 6.97
CA ASP A 45 -8.48 -27.71 7.09
C ASP A 45 -7.02 -27.34 7.35
N GLU A 46 -6.38 -28.12 8.21
CA GLU A 46 -5.27 -27.72 9.10
C GLU A 46 -3.93 -27.33 8.44
N ASP A 47 -3.83 -27.24 7.12
CA ASP A 47 -2.56 -26.87 6.45
C ASP A 47 -2.67 -25.94 5.23
N ILE A 48 -3.86 -25.56 4.72
CA ILE A 48 -3.93 -24.94 3.39
C ILE A 48 -4.94 -23.80 3.30
N PHE A 49 -4.38 -22.59 3.22
CA PHE A 49 -4.96 -21.36 2.68
C PHE A 49 -6.20 -20.77 3.37
N LEU A 50 -5.97 -20.10 4.51
CA LEU A 50 -6.84 -18.99 4.95
C LEU A 50 -6.84 -17.90 3.86
N GLY A 51 -7.98 -17.71 3.20
CA GLY A 51 -8.18 -16.61 2.26
C GLY A 51 -8.41 -15.32 3.04
N TYR A 52 -7.45 -14.39 2.97
CA TYR A 52 -7.60 -13.08 3.61
C TYR A 52 -8.17 -12.09 2.61
N ALA A 53 -9.32 -11.49 2.89
CA ALA A 53 -9.77 -10.32 2.16
C ALA A 53 -9.57 -9.12 3.09
N TYR A 54 -8.79 -8.14 2.65
CA TYR A 54 -8.56 -6.92 3.42
C TYR A 54 -9.38 -5.79 2.83
N THR A 55 -10.18 -5.16 3.69
CA THR A 55 -10.84 -3.90 3.40
C THR A 55 -9.86 -2.73 3.48
N SER A 56 -10.27 -1.58 2.93
CA SER A 56 -9.50 -0.33 3.06
C SER A 56 -9.27 0.05 4.53
N GLU A 57 -10.26 -0.18 5.40
CA GLU A 57 -10.24 0.11 6.84
C GLU A 57 -9.31 -0.81 7.63
N GLU A 58 -9.16 -2.06 7.21
CA GLU A 58 -8.20 -2.97 7.84
C GLU A 58 -6.76 -2.64 7.44
N LEU A 59 -6.54 -2.32 6.16
CA LEU A 59 -5.21 -2.05 5.62
C LEU A 59 -4.59 -0.76 6.18
N ILE A 60 -5.40 0.24 6.54
CA ILE A 60 -4.87 1.49 7.08
C ILE A 60 -4.15 1.27 8.41
N ASN A 61 -4.52 0.23 9.18
CA ASN A 61 -3.87 -0.09 10.44
C ASN A 61 -2.46 -0.66 10.26
N PHE A 62 -2.14 -1.15 9.06
CA PHE A 62 -0.80 -1.65 8.71
C PHE A 62 0.07 -0.60 8.03
N LEU A 63 -0.50 0.49 7.56
CA LEU A 63 0.25 1.54 6.89
C LEU A 63 0.70 2.58 7.93
N PRO A 64 1.99 2.94 7.98
CA PRO A 64 2.42 4.04 8.84
C PRO A 64 1.77 5.33 8.35
N THR A 65 1.09 6.04 9.24
CA THR A 65 0.50 7.36 8.92
C THR A 65 1.57 8.37 8.51
N THR A 66 2.76 8.22 9.09
CA THR A 66 3.94 9.03 8.80
C THR A 66 5.19 8.19 8.67
N ILE A 67 6.08 8.54 7.74
CA ILE A 67 7.45 7.99 7.65
C ILE A 67 8.43 9.10 7.97
N LYS A 68 9.38 8.83 8.88
CA LYS A 68 10.43 9.80 9.22
C LYS A 68 11.37 10.02 8.03
N ILE A 69 11.63 11.27 7.72
CA ILE A 69 12.63 11.68 6.75
C ILE A 69 13.99 11.70 7.44
N GLU A 70 14.84 10.74 7.08
CA GLU A 70 16.24 10.67 7.48
C GLU A 70 17.16 11.20 6.38
N ASP A 71 18.42 11.42 6.73
CA ASP A 71 19.46 11.85 5.79
C ASP A 71 19.62 10.81 4.68
N GLY A 72 19.76 11.25 3.43
CA GLY A 72 19.90 10.34 2.30
C GLY A 72 18.64 10.13 1.44
N ILE A 73 17.51 10.74 1.79
CA ILE A 73 16.25 10.57 1.06
C ILE A 73 16.14 11.56 -0.11
N TYR A 74 15.58 11.07 -1.22
CA TYR A 74 15.26 11.90 -2.38
C TYR A 74 13.78 12.21 -2.40
N VAL A 75 13.42 13.38 -2.93
CA VAL A 75 12.03 13.72 -3.23
C VAL A 75 11.86 14.09 -4.68
N ALA A 76 10.83 13.53 -5.30
CA ALA A 76 10.45 13.85 -6.66
C ALA A 76 9.53 15.08 -6.69
N ASN A 77 9.85 16.01 -7.58
CA ASN A 77 8.93 17.05 -8.03
C ASN A 77 8.46 16.73 -9.48
N SER A 78 7.79 17.67 -10.16
CA SER A 78 7.27 17.44 -11.51
C SER A 78 8.33 17.19 -12.59
N THR A 79 9.59 17.52 -12.31
CA THR A 79 10.67 17.60 -13.33
C THR A 79 12.01 17.03 -12.88
N SER A 80 12.25 16.85 -11.58
CA SER A 80 13.52 16.39 -11.03
C SER A 80 13.34 15.62 -9.72
N TYR A 81 14.45 15.03 -9.27
CA TYR A 81 14.63 14.52 -7.92
C TYR A 81 15.55 15.48 -7.18
N ASP A 82 15.10 15.94 -6.02
CA ASP A 82 15.87 16.79 -5.14
C ASP A 82 16.34 15.94 -3.96
N PHE A 83 17.65 15.98 -3.66
CA PHE A 83 18.18 15.39 -2.44
C PHE A 83 17.76 16.25 -1.26
N ILE A 84 17.20 15.65 -0.19
CA ILE A 84 16.94 16.37 1.05
C ILE A 84 18.17 16.26 1.93
N ASN A 85 18.86 17.38 2.14
CA ASN A 85 19.95 17.42 3.08
C ASN A 85 19.44 17.49 4.51
N LYS A 86 20.16 16.95 5.49
CA LYS A 86 19.76 16.96 6.91
C LYS A 86 19.42 18.37 7.45
N ASN A 87 20.07 19.40 6.93
CA ASN A 87 19.83 20.81 7.32
C ASN A 87 18.55 21.41 6.69
N GLU A 88 17.96 20.74 5.71
CA GLU A 88 16.73 21.14 5.03
C GLU A 88 15.50 20.38 5.56
N VAL A 89 15.74 19.34 6.37
CA VAL A 89 14.69 18.66 7.12
C VAL A 89 14.20 19.62 8.19
N ASP A 90 12.91 19.93 8.13
CA ASP A 90 12.20 20.65 9.19
C ASP A 90 12.37 19.91 10.52
N ASP A 91 13.09 20.53 11.46
CA ASP A 91 13.34 19.98 12.80
C ASP A 91 12.04 19.80 13.61
N GLU A 92 10.97 20.55 13.30
CA GLU A 92 9.67 20.44 13.96
C GLU A 92 8.79 19.36 13.33
N PHE A 93 8.88 19.16 12.00
CA PHE A 93 8.06 18.19 11.27
C PHE A 93 8.86 17.36 10.24
N PRO A 94 9.76 16.46 10.68
CA PRO A 94 10.62 15.67 9.80
C PRO A 94 9.90 14.43 9.22
N TYR A 95 8.62 14.54 8.86
CA TYR A 95 7.79 13.38 8.52
C TYR A 95 7.10 13.53 7.16
N ALA A 96 7.17 12.48 6.34
CA ALA A 96 6.32 12.34 5.18
C ALA A 96 4.97 11.74 5.56
N GLU A 97 3.90 12.31 5.03
CA GLU A 97 2.53 11.92 5.32
C GLU A 97 2.00 10.95 4.27
N PHE A 98 1.22 9.97 4.71
CA PHE A 98 0.49 9.07 3.81
C PHE A 98 -0.74 9.76 3.23
N GLU A 99 -0.90 9.69 1.91
CA GLU A 99 -2.08 10.20 1.21
C GLU A 99 -2.65 9.17 0.24
N CYS A 100 -3.98 9.07 0.16
CA CYS A 100 -4.69 8.18 -0.76
C CYS A 100 -5.88 8.91 -1.38
N PHE A 101 -5.96 8.97 -2.71
CA PHE A 101 -6.98 9.75 -3.43
C PHE A 101 -7.58 9.00 -4.61
N LYS A 102 -8.84 9.32 -4.92
CA LYS A 102 -9.48 8.98 -6.19
C LYS A 102 -8.99 9.93 -7.28
N ILE A 103 -8.59 9.38 -8.42
CA ILE A 103 -8.28 10.15 -9.63
C ILE A 103 -9.61 10.59 -10.25
N PRO A 104 -9.78 11.88 -10.59
CA PRO A 104 -11.00 12.36 -11.22
C PRO A 104 -11.33 11.62 -12.51
N ASP A 105 -12.59 11.23 -12.68
CA ASP A 105 -13.06 10.35 -13.76
C ASP A 105 -12.68 10.86 -15.17
N PHE A 106 -12.63 12.18 -15.36
CA PHE A 106 -12.25 12.81 -16.63
C PHE A 106 -10.79 12.56 -17.04
N MET A 107 -9.90 12.23 -16.11
CA MET A 107 -8.49 11.95 -16.40
C MET A 107 -8.25 10.50 -16.82
N VAL A 108 -9.19 9.61 -16.53
CA VAL A 108 -8.99 8.14 -16.62
C VAL A 108 -10.04 7.43 -17.46
N GLY A 109 -10.87 8.19 -18.19
CA GLY A 109 -11.82 7.66 -19.16
C GLY A 109 -12.92 6.80 -18.53
N GLY A 110 -13.35 7.13 -17.31
CA GLY A 110 -14.45 6.44 -16.63
C GLY A 110 -14.08 5.11 -15.95
N VAL A 111 -12.78 4.80 -15.80
CA VAL A 111 -12.32 3.69 -14.96
C VAL A 111 -11.88 4.24 -13.61
N ASP A 112 -12.51 3.80 -12.52
CA ASP A 112 -12.08 4.15 -11.17
C ASP A 112 -10.58 3.83 -11.00
N ARG A 113 -9.80 4.87 -10.69
CA ARG A 113 -8.40 4.75 -10.35
C ARG A 113 -8.13 5.53 -9.09
N PHE A 114 -7.37 4.90 -8.22
CA PHE A 114 -6.88 5.49 -7.00
C PHE A 114 -5.36 5.54 -7.07
N TYR A 115 -4.77 6.45 -6.31
CA TYR A 115 -3.36 6.37 -5.99
C TYR A 115 -3.13 6.57 -4.50
N ALA A 116 -2.06 5.96 -4.02
CA ALA A 116 -1.54 6.13 -2.67
C ALA A 116 -0.08 6.57 -2.77
N LYS A 117 0.35 7.49 -1.90
CA LYS A 117 1.72 8.00 -1.88
C LYS A 117 2.13 8.51 -0.50
N TYR A 118 3.43 8.68 -0.30
CA TYR A 118 3.97 9.47 0.81
C TYR A 118 4.54 10.78 0.29
N THR A 119 4.21 11.87 0.97
CA THR A 119 4.72 13.20 0.61
C THR A 119 5.36 13.91 1.78
N TYR A 120 6.50 14.56 1.51
CA TYR A 120 7.15 15.51 2.40
C TYR A 120 7.10 16.88 1.76
N GLN A 121 6.55 17.88 2.46
CA GLN A 121 6.40 19.25 1.93
C GLN A 121 5.79 19.30 0.52
N LYS A 122 4.75 18.49 0.26
CA LYS A 122 4.07 18.31 -1.04
C LYS A 122 4.91 17.68 -2.15
N LYS A 123 6.15 17.28 -1.89
CA LYS A 123 6.99 16.50 -2.80
C LYS A 123 6.89 15.02 -2.48
N MET A 124 6.96 14.17 -3.49
CA MET A 124 6.80 12.72 -3.32
C MET A 124 8.11 12.09 -2.87
N VAL A 125 8.07 11.23 -1.85
CA VAL A 125 9.29 10.58 -1.34
C VAL A 125 9.78 9.50 -2.29
N ALA A 126 11.10 9.37 -2.40
CA ALA A 126 11.78 8.29 -3.12
C ALA A 126 12.95 7.74 -2.30
N PHE A 127 13.08 6.42 -2.24
CA PHE A 127 14.09 5.75 -1.40
C PHE A 127 15.21 5.13 -2.23
N ASN A 128 15.02 3.89 -2.69
CA ASN A 128 16.10 3.15 -3.32
C ASN A 128 16.19 3.45 -4.82
N GLN A 129 17.43 3.46 -5.30
CA GLN A 129 17.72 3.48 -6.72
C GLN A 129 17.76 2.03 -7.22
N ASN A 130 17.10 1.73 -8.32
CA ASN A 130 17.23 0.44 -8.98
C ASN A 130 18.61 0.30 -9.66
N LEU A 131 18.91 -0.89 -10.18
CA LEU A 131 20.19 -1.16 -10.87
C LEU A 131 20.43 -0.28 -12.12
N GLU A 132 19.38 0.34 -12.65
CA GLU A 132 19.42 1.22 -13.82
C GLU A 132 19.64 2.69 -13.45
N GLY A 133 19.72 3.02 -12.17
CA GLY A 133 19.90 4.39 -11.72
C GLY A 133 18.59 5.17 -11.53
N LEU A 134 17.42 4.51 -11.50
CA LEU A 134 16.12 5.17 -11.31
C LEU A 134 15.65 5.05 -9.86
N TYR A 135 15.18 6.15 -9.28
CA TYR A 135 14.63 6.15 -7.92
C TYR A 135 13.22 5.53 -7.88
N ASN A 136 12.99 4.72 -6.85
CA ASN A 136 11.68 4.16 -6.51
C ASN A 136 10.87 5.20 -5.74
N ASN A 137 9.94 5.84 -6.44
CA ASN A 137 8.96 6.71 -5.83
C ASN A 137 7.99 5.91 -4.96
N LEU A 138 7.75 6.37 -3.74
CA LEU A 138 6.73 5.83 -2.84
C LEU A 138 5.34 6.22 -3.30
N PHE A 139 4.91 5.57 -4.38
CA PHE A 139 3.65 5.83 -5.03
C PHE A 139 3.13 4.54 -5.67
N GLN A 140 1.83 4.27 -5.52
CA GLN A 140 1.20 3.08 -6.07
C GLN A 140 -0.21 3.38 -6.61
N PHE A 141 -0.54 2.81 -7.76
CA PHE A 141 -1.88 2.88 -8.37
C PHE A 141 -2.72 1.64 -8.04
N GLY A 142 -4.03 1.85 -7.87
CA GLY A 142 -5.01 0.80 -7.61
C GLY A 142 -6.34 1.08 -8.30
N SER A 143 -7.14 0.03 -8.47
CA SER A 143 -8.53 0.15 -8.98
C SER A 143 -9.53 0.53 -7.88
N SER A 144 -9.13 0.45 -6.61
CA SER A 144 -9.89 0.81 -5.42
C SER A 144 -8.95 1.30 -4.32
N GLU A 145 -9.48 1.96 -3.29
CA GLU A 145 -8.66 2.38 -2.13
C GLU A 145 -7.97 1.19 -1.46
N ALA A 146 -8.70 0.10 -1.25
CA ALA A 146 -8.15 -1.13 -0.66
C ALA A 146 -6.99 -1.66 -1.52
N ASN A 147 -7.16 -1.70 -2.85
CA ASN A 147 -6.10 -2.14 -3.76
C ASN A 147 -4.87 -1.23 -3.69
N CYS A 148 -5.08 0.09 -3.62
CA CYS A 148 -4.01 1.07 -3.49
C CYS A 148 -3.21 0.88 -2.20
N ARG A 149 -3.91 0.79 -1.06
CA ARG A 149 -3.30 0.60 0.26
C ARG A 149 -2.54 -0.71 0.34
N GLY A 150 -3.12 -1.80 -0.17
CA GLY A 150 -2.47 -3.11 -0.17
C GLY A 150 -1.20 -3.13 -1.04
N LYS A 151 -1.22 -2.48 -2.21
CA LYS A 151 -0.02 -2.34 -3.04
C LYS A 151 1.04 -1.44 -2.40
N MET A 152 0.64 -0.34 -1.76
CA MET A 152 1.56 0.52 -1.02
C MET A 152 2.24 -0.25 0.11
N LEU A 153 1.48 -1.00 0.90
CA LEU A 153 2.02 -1.84 1.97
C LEU A 153 3.06 -2.83 1.44
N LEU A 154 2.74 -3.54 0.36
CA LEU A 154 3.69 -4.44 -0.30
C LEU A 154 4.95 -3.71 -0.81
N HIS A 155 4.80 -2.49 -1.32
CA HIS A 155 5.92 -1.69 -1.78
C HIS A 155 6.84 -1.30 -0.62
N LEU A 156 6.29 -0.82 0.51
CA LEU A 156 7.06 -0.49 1.72
C LEU A 156 7.81 -1.70 2.28
N ILE A 157 7.17 -2.88 2.26
CA ILE A 157 7.79 -4.15 2.67
C ILE A 157 9.00 -4.45 1.79
N ASN A 158 8.85 -4.36 0.47
CA ASN A 158 9.93 -4.63 -0.47
C ASN A 158 11.09 -3.64 -0.36
N GLU A 159 10.80 -2.40 0.04
CA GLU A 159 11.82 -1.37 0.33
C GLU A 159 12.49 -1.55 1.70
N GLY A 160 12.09 -2.56 2.49
CA GLY A 160 12.71 -2.88 3.77
C GLY A 160 12.22 -2.02 4.94
N LEU A 161 11.12 -1.28 4.80
CA LEU A 161 10.55 -0.41 5.86
C LEU A 161 9.57 -1.15 6.78
N HIS A 162 9.86 -2.42 7.05
CA HIS A 162 9.05 -3.34 7.83
C HIS A 162 9.09 -3.11 9.35
N ASN A 163 9.69 -2.01 9.84
CA ASN A 163 9.49 -1.53 11.21
C ASN A 163 8.08 -0.93 11.41
N ILE A 164 7.08 -1.46 10.70
CA ILE A 164 5.69 -1.38 11.08
C ILE A 164 5.62 -2.27 12.32
N GLU A 165 5.65 -1.66 13.51
CA GLU A 165 5.56 -2.39 14.78
C GLU A 165 4.51 -3.48 14.62
N ASN A 166 4.93 -4.74 14.78
CA ASN A 166 4.05 -5.91 14.67
C ASN A 166 2.82 -5.63 15.52
N VAL A 167 1.68 -5.31 14.90
CA VAL A 167 0.39 -5.32 15.57
C VAL A 167 0.08 -6.79 15.80
N SER A 168 0.67 -7.34 16.86
CA SER A 168 0.29 -8.65 17.36
C SER A 168 -1.17 -8.52 17.80
N TYR A 169 -2.08 -9.05 16.99
CA TYR A 169 -3.48 -9.24 17.40
C TYR A 169 -3.55 -10.38 18.42
N SER A 170 -3.00 -10.15 19.60
CA SER A 170 -3.44 -10.80 20.82
C SER A 170 -4.52 -9.89 21.41
N ASN A 171 -5.79 -10.28 21.19
CA ASN A 171 -7.02 -9.83 21.85
C ASN A 171 -8.12 -9.42 20.86
N LEU A 172 -8.69 -10.39 20.16
CA LEU A 172 -10.11 -10.38 19.84
C LEU A 172 -10.69 -11.70 20.36
N ASN A 173 -11.15 -11.63 21.63
CA ASN A 173 -12.07 -12.60 22.20
C ASN A 173 -13.46 -12.39 21.60
#